data_AF-A0A7V1ECC2-F1
#
_entry.id   AF-A0A7V1ECC2-F1
#
_cell.length_a   1.000
_cell.length_b   1.000
_cell.length_c   1.000
_cell.angle_alpha   90.00
_cell.angle_beta   90.00
_cell.angle_gamma   90.00
#
_symmetry.space_group_name_H-M   'P 1'
#
loop_
_entity.id
_entity.type
_entity.pdbx_description
1 polymer ?
#
loop_
_entity_poly.entity_id
_entity_poly.type
_entity_poly.pdbx_seq_one_letter_code
_entity_poly.pdbx_strand_id
1 'polypeptide(L)'
;MNTHNRKHYKKYRDYRKKEKAKREICPVCNKPINKIITAITHKETKKKAHFDCVLKELKKYYHLKPNEEVYYLGGGSFGIVEGPKGLKAKRFVIKRKIQYEEKQ
;
A
#
# COMPACT_ATOMS: atom_id res chain seq x y z
N MET A 1 -32.78 41.32 14.69
CA MET A 1 -32.50 40.31 13.64
C MET A 1 -31.07 40.48 13.15
N ASN A 2 -30.12 39.62 13.55
CA ASN A 2 -28.70 39.80 13.21
C ASN A 2 -28.29 38.91 12.02
N THR A 3 -28.35 39.48 10.82
CA THR A 3 -28.21 38.83 9.50
C THR A 3 -26.77 38.56 9.08
N HIS A 4 -25.78 39.08 9.83
CA HIS A 4 -24.37 39.07 9.42
C HIS A 4 -23.61 37.77 9.78
N ASN A 5 -24.09 36.98 10.75
CA ASN A 5 -23.38 35.79 11.23
C ASN A 5 -23.75 34.48 10.48
N ARG A 6 -24.90 34.46 9.79
CA ARG A 6 -25.37 33.27 9.04
C ARG A 6 -24.53 32.95 7.79
N LYS A 7 -23.88 33.95 7.19
CA LYS A 7 -23.13 33.78 5.94
C LYS A 7 -21.80 33.05 6.17
N HIS A 8 -21.13 33.31 7.30
CA HIS A 8 -19.84 32.69 7.61
C HIS A 8 -19.96 31.20 7.93
N TYR A 9 -20.98 30.79 8.69
CA TYR A 9 -21.20 29.38 9.03
C TYR A 9 -21.61 28.52 7.81
N LYS A 10 -22.35 29.09 6.86
CA LYS A 10 -22.65 28.42 5.58
C LYS A 10 -21.39 28.15 4.75
N LYS A 11 -20.48 29.12 4.67
CA LYS A 11 -19.24 29.02 3.88
C LYS A 11 -18.33 27.87 4.33
N TYR A 12 -18.26 27.61 5.64
CA TYR A 12 -17.52 26.46 6.20
C TYR A 12 -18.21 25.10 5.98
N ARG A 13 -19.55 25.07 5.95
CA ARG A 13 -20.32 23.84 5.69
C ARG A 13 -20.16 23.37 4.25
N ASP A 14 -20.09 24.28 3.30
CA ASP A 14 -19.97 23.96 1.87
C ASP A 14 -18.57 23.44 1.50
N TYR A 15 -17.52 23.84 2.22
CA TYR A 15 -16.16 23.29 2.02
C TYR A 15 -16.06 21.79 2.38
N ARG A 16 -16.96 21.28 3.24
CA ARG A 16 -17.03 19.87 3.65
C ARG A 16 -17.74 18.98 2.63
N LYS A 17 -18.35 19.57 1.60
CA LYS A 17 -18.86 18.86 0.43
C LYS A 17 -17.72 18.63 -0.58
N LYS A 18 -16.55 18.23 -0.09
CA LYS A 18 -15.43 17.83 -0.92
C LYS A 18 -15.88 16.58 -1.66
N GLU A 19 -16.01 16.71 -2.97
CA GLU A 19 -16.51 15.68 -3.87
C GLU A 19 -15.95 14.32 -3.47
N LYS A 20 -16.82 13.30 -3.45
CA LYS A 20 -16.40 11.91 -3.39
C LYS A 20 -15.63 11.63 -4.69
N ALA A 21 -14.37 12.04 -4.74
CA ALA A 21 -13.47 11.75 -5.84
C ALA A 21 -13.56 10.24 -6.08
N LYS A 22 -13.78 9.84 -7.34
CA LYS A 22 -13.83 8.42 -7.72
C LYS A 22 -12.55 7.77 -7.23
N ARG A 23 -12.67 6.94 -6.18
CA ARG A 23 -11.54 6.18 -5.65
C ARG A 23 -11.32 4.98 -6.55
N GLU A 24 -10.08 4.80 -6.99
CA GLU A 24 -9.68 3.57 -7.67
C GLU A 24 -9.98 2.34 -6.79
N ILE A 25 -10.40 1.25 -7.42
CA ILE A 25 -10.69 -0.02 -6.75
C ILE A 25 -9.45 -0.90 -6.82
N CYS A 26 -9.01 -1.40 -5.67
CA CYS A 26 -7.88 -2.32 -5.60
C CYS A 26 -8.23 -3.66 -6.27
N PRO A 27 -7.45 -4.15 -7.25
CA PRO A 27 -7.72 -5.40 -7.96
C PRO A 27 -7.53 -6.65 -7.10
N VAL A 28 -6.82 -6.55 -5.98
CA VAL A 28 -6.51 -7.71 -5.10
C VAL A 28 -7.63 -7.96 -4.08
N CYS A 29 -8.20 -6.89 -3.50
CA CYS A 29 -9.23 -7.01 -2.46
C CYS A 29 -10.60 -6.44 -2.83
N ASN A 30 -10.74 -5.88 -4.03
CA ASN A 30 -11.96 -5.25 -4.55
C ASN A 30 -12.53 -4.13 -3.66
N LYS A 31 -11.69 -3.50 -2.82
CA LYS A 31 -12.07 -2.36 -1.98
C LYS A 31 -11.48 -1.05 -2.52
N PRO A 32 -12.13 0.09 -2.25
CA PRO A 32 -11.58 1.40 -2.59
C PRO A 32 -10.19 1.65 -1.98
N ILE A 33 -9.32 2.28 -2.74
CA ILE A 33 -7.99 2.67 -2.27
C ILE A 33 -8.10 3.92 -1.41
N ASN A 34 -7.89 3.74 -0.10
CA ASN A 34 -7.94 4.83 0.87
C ASN A 34 -6.62 5.61 0.95
N LYS A 35 -5.48 4.95 0.66
CA LYS A 35 -4.13 5.54 0.73
C LYS A 35 -3.49 5.51 -0.66
N ILE A 36 -3.91 6.43 -1.54
CA ILE A 36 -3.43 6.50 -2.93
C ILE A 36 -1.92 6.80 -2.99
N ILE A 37 -1.41 7.63 -2.08
CA ILE A 37 0.01 8.01 -2.01
C ILE A 37 0.93 6.79 -1.82
N THR A 38 0.46 5.78 -1.08
CA THR A 38 1.20 4.53 -0.86
C THR A 38 0.73 3.40 -1.76
N ALA A 39 -0.16 3.67 -2.72
CA ALA A 39 -0.68 2.62 -3.60
C ALA A 39 0.37 2.24 -4.63
N ILE A 40 0.43 0.95 -4.93
CA ILE A 40 1.40 0.35 -5.84
C ILE A 40 0.67 -0.18 -7.08
N THR A 41 1.30 -0.12 -8.25
CA THR A 41 0.76 -0.61 -9.51
C THR A 41 0.84 -2.13 -9.54
N HIS A 42 -0.30 -2.79 -9.63
CA HIS A 42 -0.40 -4.24 -9.69
C HIS A 42 0.19 -4.76 -11.00
N LYS A 43 1.08 -5.77 -10.92
CA LYS A 43 1.89 -6.23 -12.06
C LYS A 43 1.03 -6.73 -13.23
N GLU A 44 -0.01 -7.50 -12.94
CA GLU A 44 -0.85 -8.15 -13.95
C GLU A 44 -1.94 -7.23 -14.50
N THR A 45 -2.62 -6.50 -13.62
CA THR A 45 -3.79 -5.70 -14.00
C THR A 45 -3.43 -4.26 -14.39
N LYS A 46 -2.18 -3.84 -14.12
CA LYS A 46 -1.66 -2.48 -14.33
C LYS A 46 -2.47 -1.38 -13.62
N LYS A 47 -3.35 -1.75 -12.68
CA LYS A 47 -4.16 -0.83 -11.86
C LYS A 47 -3.49 -0.59 -10.51
N LYS A 48 -3.82 0.54 -9.86
CA LYS A 48 -3.37 0.75 -8.48
C LYS A 48 -3.98 -0.30 -7.55
N ALA A 49 -3.17 -0.77 -6.61
CA ALA A 49 -3.53 -1.71 -5.57
C ALA A 49 -3.02 -1.18 -4.23
N HIS A 50 -3.63 -1.65 -3.13
CA HIS A 50 -3.07 -1.39 -1.82
C HIS A 50 -1.71 -2.10 -1.70
N PHE A 51 -0.73 -1.38 -1.19
CA PHE A 51 0.59 -1.93 -0.87
C PHE A 51 0.50 -3.19 -0.01
N ASP A 52 -0.32 -3.15 1.06
CA ASP A 52 -0.51 -4.30 1.95
C ASP A 52 -1.15 -5.50 1.26
N CYS A 53 -1.99 -5.27 0.24
CA CYS A 53 -2.62 -6.35 -0.52
C CYS A 53 -1.58 -7.06 -1.39
N VAL A 54 -0.76 -6.29 -2.10
CA VAL A 54 0.35 -6.83 -2.89
C VAL A 54 1.35 -7.57 -2.00
N LEU A 55 1.71 -7.01 -0.85
CA LEU A 55 2.60 -7.69 0.11
C LEU A 55 2.04 -9.06 0.51
N LYS A 56 0.75 -9.14 0.86
CA LYS A 56 0.09 -10.39 1.25
C LYS A 56 0.00 -11.39 0.10
N GLU A 57 -0.28 -10.92 -1.10
CA GLU A 57 -0.29 -11.74 -2.31
C GLU A 57 1.09 -12.36 -2.56
N LEU A 58 2.15 -11.57 -2.48
CA LEU A 58 3.53 -12.06 -2.61
C LEU A 58 3.88 -13.09 -1.53
N LYS A 59 3.49 -12.85 -0.26
CA LYS A 59 3.70 -13.83 0.82
C LYS A 59 3.02 -15.17 0.52
N LYS A 60 1.83 -15.15 -0.10
CA LYS A 60 1.09 -16.37 -0.49
C LYS A 60 1.71 -17.06 -1.71
N TYR A 61 2.07 -16.29 -2.73
CA TYR A 61 2.58 -16.81 -4.00
C TYR A 61 3.94 -17.51 -3.84
N TYR A 62 4.83 -16.97 -3.03
CA TYR A 62 6.19 -17.50 -2.88
C TYR A 62 6.33 -18.62 -1.83
N HIS A 63 5.24 -19.02 -1.16
CA HIS A 63 5.25 -20.11 -0.16
C HIS A 63 6.44 -20.05 0.81
N LEU A 64 6.53 -18.95 1.57
CA LEU A 64 7.65 -18.68 2.46
C LEU A 64 7.86 -19.78 3.50
N LYS A 65 9.13 -20.11 3.77
CA LYS A 65 9.49 -20.97 4.90
C LYS A 65 9.22 -20.27 6.23
N PRO A 66 9.15 -20.99 7.36
CA PRO A 66 8.89 -20.39 8.69
C PRO A 66 9.84 -19.26 9.10
N ASN A 67 11.10 -19.29 8.60
CA ASN A 67 12.11 -18.26 8.88
C ASN A 67 12.26 -17.23 7.76
N GLU A 68 11.36 -17.24 6.77
CA GLU A 68 11.38 -16.32 5.63
C GLU A 68 10.22 -15.33 5.71
N GLU A 69 10.51 -14.09 5.35
CA GLU A 69 9.54 -13.01 5.32
C GLU A 69 9.72 -12.14 4.08
N VAL A 70 8.63 -11.61 3.54
CA VAL A 70 8.68 -10.63 2.45
C VAL A 70 8.73 -9.22 3.04
N TYR A 71 9.75 -8.46 2.65
CA TYR A 71 9.95 -7.05 2.98
C TYR A 71 9.94 -6.19 1.73
N TYR A 72 9.59 -4.92 1.88
CA TYR A 72 9.76 -3.94 0.82
C TYR A 72 11.14 -3.32 0.88
N LEU A 73 11.87 -3.37 -0.24
CA LEU A 73 13.25 -2.88 -0.34
C LEU A 73 13.33 -1.46 -0.92
N GLY A 74 12.21 -0.90 -1.37
CA GLY A 74 12.15 0.41 -2.03
C GLY A 74 12.13 0.31 -3.56
N GLY A 75 11.73 1.41 -4.21
CA GLY A 75 11.70 1.55 -5.67
C GLY A 75 10.87 0.48 -6.39
N GLY A 76 9.72 0.09 -5.83
CA GLY A 76 8.84 -0.92 -6.42
C GLY A 76 9.37 -2.35 -6.31
N SER A 77 10.37 -2.60 -5.45
CA SER A 77 10.98 -3.91 -5.26
C SER A 77 10.73 -4.49 -3.86
N PHE A 78 10.49 -5.81 -3.82
CA PHE A 78 10.31 -6.60 -2.61
C PHE A 78 11.46 -7.59 -2.46
N GLY A 79 11.72 -8.04 -1.25
CA GLY A 79 12.77 -8.98 -0.91
C GLY A 79 12.24 -10.09 -0.02
N ILE A 80 12.61 -11.32 -0.31
CA ILE A 80 12.46 -12.43 0.63
C ILE A 80 13.70 -12.43 1.52
N VAL A 81 13.49 -12.19 2.81
CA VAL A 81 14.53 -12.10 3.83
C VAL A 81 14.43 -13.34 4.71
N GLU A 82 15.55 -14.05 4.83
CA GLU A 82 15.70 -15.11 5.81
C GLU A 82 16.23 -14.50 7.11
N GLY A 83 15.49 -14.72 8.19
CA GLY A 83 15.89 -14.32 9.53
C GLY A 83 17.14 -15.06 10.02
N PRO A 84 17.78 -14.57 11.10
CA PRO A 84 18.97 -15.20 11.66
C PRO A 84 18.71 -16.66 12.03
N LYS A 85 19.65 -17.55 11.63
CA LYS A 85 19.60 -18.98 11.98
C LYS A 85 20.45 -19.26 13.22
N GLY A 86 19.77 -19.67 14.29
CA GLY A 86 20.41 -20.10 15.54
C GLY A 86 20.66 -18.96 16.54
N LEU A 87 20.90 -19.33 17.80
CA LEU A 87 20.95 -18.45 18.97
C LEU A 87 22.00 -17.32 18.89
N LYS A 88 23.02 -17.44 18.03
CA LYS A 88 24.11 -16.45 17.90
C LYS A 88 24.08 -15.64 16.61
N ALA A 89 23.17 -15.93 15.68
CA ALA A 89 23.09 -15.19 14.43
C ALA A 89 22.39 -13.84 14.65
N LYS A 90 23.05 -12.74 14.28
CA LYS A 90 22.46 -11.39 14.26
C LYS A 90 22.20 -10.86 12.86
N ARG A 91 22.56 -11.63 11.83
CA ARG A 91 22.50 -11.20 10.43
C ARG A 91 21.30 -11.84 9.75
N PHE A 92 20.54 -11.02 9.02
CA PHE A 92 19.54 -11.47 8.07
C PHE A 92 20.17 -11.54 6.68
N VAL A 93 19.59 -12.36 5.80
CA VAL A 93 20.04 -12.50 4.42
C VAL A 93 18.88 -12.28 3.47
N ILE A 94 19.05 -11.38 2.50
CA ILE A 94 18.10 -11.23 1.40
C ILE A 94 18.33 -12.42 0.44
N LYS A 95 17.45 -13.40 0.46
CA LYS A 95 17.50 -14.59 -0.40
C LYS A 95 17.15 -14.29 -1.83
N ARG A 96 16.18 -13.38 -2.02
CA ARG A 96 15.61 -13.10 -3.34
C ARG A 96 15.13 -11.67 -3.39
N LYS A 97 15.38 -11.01 -4.51
CA LYS A 97 14.79 -9.72 -4.86
C LYS A 97 13.72 -9.93 -5.94
N ILE A 98 12.58 -9.27 -5.78
CA ILE A 98 11.40 -9.34 -6.64
C ILE A 98 11.12 -7.91 -7.12
N GLN A 99 11.38 -7.64 -8.40
CA GLN A 99 10.95 -6.38 -9.01
C GLN A 99 9.45 -6.50 -9.31
N TYR A 100 8.63 -5.67 -8.66
CA TYR A 100 7.17 -5.74 -8.77
C TYR A 100 6.62 -4.65 -9.70
N GLU A 101 7.12 -3.42 -9.57
CA GLU A 101 6.89 -2.34 -10.53
C GLU A 101 8.17 -2.05 -11.32
N GLU A 102 8.05 -1.57 -12.56
CA GLU A 102 9.19 -1.01 -13.26
C GLU A 102 9.48 0.40 -12.73
N LYS A 103 10.77 0.76 -12.62
CA LYS A 103 11.13 2.16 -12.42
C LYS A 103 10.76 2.91 -13.71
N GLN A 104 9.83 3.86 -13.59
CA GLN A 104 9.66 4.90 -14.61
C GLN A 104 10.86 5.84 -14.60
#